data_AF-A0A6J7QAS4-F1
#
_entry.id   AF-A0A6J7QAS4-F1
#
_cell.length_a   1.000
_cell.length_b   1.000
_cell.length_c   1.000
_cell.angle_alpha   90.00
_cell.angle_beta   90.00
_cell.angle_gamma   90.00
#
_symmetry.space_group_name_H-M   'P 1'
#
loop_
_entity.id
_entity.type
_entity.pdbx_description
1 polymer ?
#
loop_
_entity_poly.entity_id
_entity_poly.type
_entity_poly.pdbx_seq_one_letter_code
_entity_poly.pdbx_strand_id
1 'polypeptide(L)'
;MLLAITPFLSLLPDEVPEEMLVRFRTVGDATCTGAVESPASNPAEVIIEVAAARITERGATRADDRISEAGMEDRKREGYF
;
A
#
# COMPACT_ATOMS: atom_id res chain seq x y z
N MET A 1 -7.43 1.18 -4.20
CA MET A 1 -6.11 1.36 -3.56
C MET A 1 -5.65 2.75 -3.94
N LEU A 2 -5.08 3.54 -3.03
CA LEU A 2 -4.62 4.88 -3.36
C LEU A 2 -3.27 4.79 -4.07
N LEU A 3 -3.18 5.24 -5.32
CA LEU A 3 -1.94 5.30 -6.08
C LEU A 3 -1.57 6.76 -6.31
N ALA A 4 -0.27 7.06 -6.25
CA ALA A 4 0.20 8.40 -6.60
C ALA A 4 0.07 8.63 -8.11
N ILE A 5 -0.27 9.86 -8.51
CA ILE A 5 -0.15 10.27 -9.89
C ILE A 5 1.32 10.33 -10.26
N THR A 6 1.72 9.46 -11.18
CA THR A 6 3.10 9.36 -11.67
C THR A 6 3.09 9.18 -13.19
N PRO A 7 4.22 9.45 -13.88
CA PRO A 7 4.34 9.19 -15.32
C PRO A 7 4.16 7.72 -15.74
N PHE A 8 4.14 6.79 -14.79
CA PHE A 8 4.05 5.34 -15.04
C PHE A 8 2.63 4.79 -14.91
N LEU A 9 1.68 5.63 -14.51
CA LEU A 9 0.28 5.26 -14.35
C LEU A 9 -0.59 6.10 -15.28
N SER A 10 -1.56 5.45 -15.90
CA SER A 10 -2.60 6.10 -16.69
C SER A 10 -3.90 6.07 -15.91
N LEU A 11 -4.57 7.21 -15.82
CA LEU A 11 -5.92 7.28 -15.28
C LEU A 11 -6.89 6.54 -16.19
N LEU A 12 -7.87 5.86 -15.59
CA LEU A 12 -9.03 5.38 -16.31
C LEU A 12 -9.90 6.57 -16.78
N PRO A 13 -10.76 6.40 -17.80
CA PRO A 13 -11.52 7.51 -18.40
C PRO A 13 -12.32 8.37 -17.42
N ASP A 14 -12.77 7.79 -16.31
CA ASP A 14 -13.61 8.45 -15.29
C ASP A 14 -12.87 8.66 -13.94
N GLU A 15 -11.56 8.41 -13.88
CA GLU A 15 -10.79 8.67 -12.66
C GLU A 15 -10.38 10.13 -12.55
N VAL A 16 -10.65 10.73 -11.38
CA VAL A 16 -10.23 12.09 -11.04
C VAL A 16 -9.22 12.00 -9.89
N PRO A 17 -8.01 12.56 -10.04
CA PRO A 17 -7.04 12.60 -8.96
C PRO A 17 -7.47 13.56 -7.86
N GLU A 18 -7.19 13.20 -6.61
CA GLU A 18 -7.48 14.01 -5.42
C GLU A 18 -6.21 14.21 -4.59
N GLU A 19 -6.09 15.38 -3.96
CA GLU A 19 -5.06 15.62 -2.94
C GLU A 19 -5.52 15.03 -1.61
N MET A 20 -4.68 14.20 -1.01
CA MET A 20 -5.00 13.46 0.21
C MET A 20 -3.79 13.42 1.16
N LEU A 21 -4.06 13.39 2.46
CA LEU A 21 -3.04 13.10 3.48
C LEU A 21 -2.82 11.60 3.53
N VAL A 22 -1.70 11.16 2.97
CA VAL A 22 -1.38 9.74 2.81
C VAL A 22 0.03 9.42 3.27
N ARG A 23 0.24 8.15 3.63
CA ARG A 23 1.54 7.61 3.99
C ARG A 23 1.82 6.33 3.20
N PHE A 24 3.05 6.21 2.72
CA PHE A 24 3.56 4.96 2.15
C PHE A 24 4.13 4.10 3.27
N ARG A 25 3.63 2.87 3.40
CA ARG A 25 4.09 1.88 4.39
C ARG A 25 4.97 0.80 3.79
N THR A 26 5.03 0.74 2.47
CA THR A 26 5.89 -0.17 1.71
C THR A 26 6.55 0.59 0.58
N VAL A 27 7.68 0.07 0.09
CA VAL A 27 8.40 0.61 -1.07
C VAL A 27 8.51 -0.49 -2.13
N GLY A 28 8.29 -0.11 -3.39
CA GLY A 28 8.29 -0.97 -4.57
C GLY A 28 8.17 -0.13 -5.83
N ASP A 29 7.70 -0.72 -6.93
CA ASP A 29 7.50 0.01 -8.18
C ASP A 29 6.31 0.97 -8.08
N ALA A 30 6.40 2.11 -8.77
CA ALA A 30 5.36 3.15 -8.77
C ALA A 30 4.00 2.64 -9.29
N THR A 31 4.01 1.60 -10.13
CA THR A 31 2.80 1.01 -10.71
C THR A 31 2.02 0.13 -9.73
N CYS A 32 2.65 -0.34 -8.64
CA CYS A 32 2.04 -1.30 -7.72
C CYS A 32 2.10 -0.89 -6.24
N THR A 33 2.83 0.18 -5.91
CA THR A 33 2.97 0.69 -4.54
C THR A 33 1.88 1.72 -4.22
N GLY A 34 0.91 1.30 -3.41
CA GLY A 34 -0.16 2.15 -2.90
C GLY A 34 0.16 2.83 -1.58
N ALA A 35 -0.53 3.95 -1.35
CA ALA A 35 -0.54 4.66 -0.09
C ALA A 35 -1.77 4.26 0.75
N VAL A 36 -1.71 4.61 2.04
CA VAL A 36 -2.88 4.61 2.93
C VAL A 36 -3.16 6.02 3.40
N GLU A 37 -4.43 6.36 3.54
CA GLU A 37 -4.82 7.59 4.23
C GLU A 37 -4.27 7.56 5.65
N SER A 38 -3.61 8.64 6.05
CA SER A 38 -2.95 8.72 7.34
C SER A 38 -2.83 10.19 7.75
N PRO A 39 -3.57 10.64 8.77
CA PRO A 39 -3.40 11.97 9.33
C PRO A 39 -2.19 12.05 10.28
N ALA A 40 -1.48 10.94 10.50
CA ALA A 40 -0.37 10.86 11.44
C ALA A 40 0.77 11.81 11.03
N SER A 41 1.10 12.72 11.93
CA SER A 41 2.07 13.81 11.75
C SER A 41 3.37 13.59 12.51
N ASN A 42 3.41 12.59 13.39
CA ASN A 42 4.58 12.25 14.21
C ASN A 42 4.69 10.74 14.49
N PRO A 43 5.86 10.24 14.97
CA PRO A 43 6.07 8.82 15.18
C PRO A 43 5.12 8.16 16.19
N ALA A 44 4.67 8.87 17.23
CA ALA A 44 3.76 8.31 18.22
C ALA A 44 2.38 8.01 17.61
N GLU A 45 1.88 8.92 16.77
CA GLU A 45 0.64 8.72 16.01
C GLU A 45 0.77 7.56 15.02
N VAL A 46 1.92 7.44 14.34
CA VAL A 46 2.20 6.30 13.44
C VAL A 46 2.15 4.97 14.20
N ILE A 47 2.72 4.90 15.40
CA ILE A 47 2.71 3.68 16.21
C ILE A 47 1.27 3.26 16.57
N ILE A 48 0.44 4.21 16.98
CA ILE A 48 -0.98 3.94 17.31
C ILE A 48 -1.73 3.44 16.07
N GLU A 49 -1.54 4.11 14.93
CA GLU A 49 -2.18 3.73 13.67
C GLU A 49 -1.77 2.32 13.22
N VAL A 50 -0.46 2.00 13.28
CA VAL A 50 0.06 0.69 12.90
C VAL A 50 -0.44 -0.40 13.86
N ALA A 51 -0.47 -0.13 15.17
CA ALA A 51 -0.95 -1.09 16.16
C ALA A 51 -2.45 -1.42 15.99
N ALA A 52 -3.25 -0.50 15.45
CA ALA A 52 -4.66 -0.71 15.17
C ALA A 52 -4.94 -1.42 13.83
N ALA A 53 -3.93 -1.59 12.97
CA ALA A 53 -4.11 -2.16 11.64
C ALA A 53 -4.47 -3.65 11.68
N ARG A 54 -5.52 -4.04 10.96
CA ARG A 54 -5.99 -5.45 10.85
C ARG A 54 -5.50 -6.17 9.60
N ILE A 55 -4.84 -5.44 8.70
CA ILE A 55 -4.31 -5.94 7.43
C ILE A 55 -2.81 -5.67 7.45
N THR A 56 -2.04 -6.62 6.95
CA THR A 56 -0.58 -6.45 6.80
C THR A 56 -0.27 -5.25 5.92
N GLU A 57 0.86 -4.60 6.14
CA GLU A 57 1.25 -3.42 5.35
C GLU A 57 1.24 -3.75 3.86
N ARG A 58 1.89 -4.85 3.46
CA ARG A 58 1.90 -5.33 2.08
C ARG A 58 0.50 -5.66 1.53
N GLY A 59 -0.34 -6.37 2.28
CA GLY A 59 -1.70 -6.70 1.82
C GLY A 59 -2.59 -5.46 1.59
N ALA A 60 -2.27 -4.37 2.28
CA ALA A 60 -2.97 -3.10 2.12
C ALA A 60 -2.44 -2.25 0.95
N THR A 61 -1.14 -2.32 0.64
CA THR A 61 -0.46 -1.35 -0.24
C THR A 61 0.16 -1.95 -1.50
N ARG A 62 0.18 -3.28 -1.67
CA ARG A 62 0.77 -3.91 -2.86
C ARG A 62 -0.28 -4.49 -3.78
N ALA A 63 -0.41 -3.91 -4.98
CA ALA A 63 -1.36 -4.38 -5.99
C ALA A 63 -1.09 -5.82 -6.43
N ASP A 64 0.20 -6.16 -6.55
CA ASP A 64 0.69 -7.47 -7.00
C ASP A 64 0.44 -8.59 -5.99
N ASP A 65 0.40 -8.26 -4.69
CA ASP A 65 0.11 -9.25 -3.64
C ASP A 65 -1.36 -9.70 -3.66
N ARG A 66 -2.28 -8.98 -4.33
CA ARG A 66 -3.70 -9.39 -4.51
C ARG A 66 -3.94 -10.28 -5.73
N ILE A 67 -2.96 -10.39 -6.64
CA ILE A 67 -3.10 -11.10 -7.93
C ILE A 67 -2.65 -12.57 -7.80
N SER A 68 -1.89 -12.92 -6.77
CA SER A 68 -1.40 -14.28 -6.54
C SER A 68 -2.13 -14.95 -5.38
N GLU A 69 -2.79 -16.09 -5.63
CA GLU A 69 -3.30 -17.01 -4.60
C GLU A 69 -2.19 -17.50 -3.64
N ALA A 70 -0.93 -17.38 -4.04
CA ALA A 70 0.25 -17.56 -3.19
C ALA A 70 0.87 -16.19 -2.89
N GLY A 71 0.31 -15.48 -1.90
CA GLY A 71 0.84 -14.22 -1.41
C GLY A 71 2.29 -14.38 -0.92
N MET A 72 3.08 -13.31 -0.90
CA MET A 72 4.46 -13.38 -0.41
C MET A 72 4.56 -13.92 1.03
N GLU A 73 3.54 -13.70 1.85
CA GLU A 73 3.45 -14.25 3.21
C GLU A 73 3.24 -15.78 3.23
N ASP A 74 2.48 -16.35 2.28
CA ASP A 74 2.33 -17.80 2.18
C ASP A 74 3.62 -18.44 1.65
N ARG A 75 4.28 -17.80 0.67
CA ARG A 75 5.61 -18.24 0.21
C ARG A 75 6.65 -18.22 1.35
N LYS A 76 6.62 -17.22 2.24
CA LYS A 76 7.48 -17.20 3.44
C LYS A 76 7.20 -18.37 4.37
N ARG A 77 5.93 -18.73 4.59
CA ARG A 77 5.56 -19.91 5.40
C ARG A 77 6.04 -21.21 4.78
N GLU A 78 6.07 -21.28 3.45
CA GLU A 78 6.54 -22.44 2.68
C GLU A 78 8.07 -22.54 2.57
N GLY A 79 8.82 -21.63 3.20
CA GLY A 79 10.29 -21.65 3.19
C GLY A 79 10.92 -20.93 2.00
N TYR A 80 10.17 -20.07 1.32
CA TYR A 80 10.76 -19.05 0.46
C TYR A 80 11.37 -17.98 1.38
N PHE A 81 12.61 -18.26 1.81
CA PHE A 81 13.61 -17.53 2.61
C PHE A 81 14.28 -18.50 3.59
#